data_AF-A0A957MCP1-F1
#
_entry.id   AF-A0A957MCP1-F1
#
_cell.length_a   1.000
_cell.length_b   1.000
_cell.length_c   1.000
_cell.angle_alpha   90.00
_cell.angle_beta   90.00
_cell.angle_gamma   90.00
#
_symmetry.space_group_name_H-M   'P 1'
#
loop_
_entity.id
_entity.type
_entity.pdbx_description
1 polymer ?
#
loop_
_entity_poly.entity_id
_entity_poly.type
_entity_poly.pdbx_seq_one_letter_code
_entity_poly.pdbx_strand_id
1 'polypeptide(L)'
;MSTRNGHRTMHAAAPAAETRMEKQVTGLIQVGGDLRADECQALVAVAGHDLTLTNGGGALFVAGNDFTLTNGGAGIIATRGDLALTNGGCGVLVAGGDVTLATSGAQGDGSTGLVMARSVTLEGKATVTV
;
A
#
# COMPACT_ATOMS: atom_id res chain seq x y z
N MET A 1 10.65 -4.12 22.81
CA MET A 1 10.76 -5.57 22.63
C MET A 1 10.44 -5.87 21.17
N SER A 2 11.47 -6.08 20.33
CA SER A 2 11.34 -6.21 18.87
C SER A 2 11.14 -7.69 18.53
N THR A 3 9.97 -8.06 18.02
CA THR A 3 9.66 -9.43 17.58
C THR A 3 10.04 -9.61 16.12
N ARG A 4 11.26 -10.10 15.86
CA ARG A 4 11.62 -10.72 14.57
C ARG A 4 11.02 -12.13 14.55
N ASN A 5 10.06 -12.41 13.68
CA ASN A 5 9.59 -13.78 13.42
C ASN A 5 9.26 -13.93 11.93
N GLY A 6 10.16 -14.63 11.23
CA GLY A 6 9.86 -15.16 9.91
C GLY A 6 8.76 -16.21 10.00
N HIS A 7 7.88 -16.21 9.00
CA HIS A 7 6.95 -17.30 8.70
C HIS A 7 5.97 -17.64 9.84
N ARG A 8 5.25 -16.64 10.35
CA ARG A 8 4.01 -16.84 11.11
C ARG A 8 2.91 -16.06 10.42
N THR A 9 1.79 -16.72 10.10
CA THR A 9 0.51 -16.04 9.86
C THR A 9 0.13 -15.31 11.15
N MET A 10 0.61 -14.07 11.27
CA MET A 10 0.38 -13.25 12.45
C MET A 10 -1.01 -12.62 12.32
N HIS A 11 -1.98 -13.20 13.03
CA HIS A 11 -3.18 -12.48 13.42
C HIS A 11 -2.78 -11.46 14.49
N ALA A 12 -2.10 -10.38 14.07
CA ALA A 12 -1.63 -9.34 14.97
C ALA A 12 -2.74 -8.31 15.18
N ALA A 13 -3.69 -8.58 16.06
CA ALA A 13 -4.46 -7.51 16.69
C ALA A 13 -3.52 -6.70 17.60
N ALA A 14 -2.56 -5.98 17.01
CA ALA A 14 -1.67 -5.09 17.74
C ALA A 14 -2.50 -3.91 18.25
N PRO A 15 -2.34 -3.49 19.53
CA PRO A 15 -2.90 -2.23 20.01
C PRO A 15 -2.36 -1.07 19.15
N ALA A 16 -2.95 0.13 19.25
CA ALA A 16 -2.77 1.33 18.40
C ALA A 16 -1.33 1.81 18.07
N ALA A 17 -0.29 1.07 18.46
CA ALA A 17 1.09 1.22 18.04
C ALA A 17 1.34 0.70 16.61
N GLU A 18 2.34 1.29 15.97
CA GLU A 18 2.84 0.89 14.66
C GLU A 18 3.38 -0.56 14.65
N THR A 19 3.04 -1.31 13.61
CA THR A 19 3.61 -2.63 13.31
C THR A 19 4.56 -2.53 12.12
N ARG A 20 5.80 -2.99 12.30
CA ARG A 20 6.80 -3.03 11.23
C ARG A 20 7.10 -4.46 10.78
N MET A 21 7.03 -4.71 9.49
CA MET A 21 7.33 -5.99 8.85
C MET A 21 8.45 -5.81 7.82
N GLU A 22 9.35 -6.79 7.73
CA GLU A 22 10.43 -6.79 6.75
C GLU A 22 10.57 -8.19 6.13
N LYS A 23 10.69 -8.25 4.80
CA LYS A 23 11.03 -9.48 4.07
C LYS A 23 10.07 -10.65 4.38
N GLN A 24 8.77 -10.36 4.35
CA GLN A 24 7.73 -11.32 4.67
C GLN A 24 6.87 -11.66 3.45
N VAL A 25 6.42 -12.91 3.37
CA VAL A 25 5.36 -13.35 2.46
C VAL A 25 4.23 -13.92 3.30
N THR A 26 3.03 -13.36 3.20
CA THR A 26 1.89 -13.77 4.02
C THR A 26 0.58 -13.68 3.24
N GLY A 27 -0.43 -14.43 3.67
CA GLY A 27 -1.78 -14.29 3.12
C GLY A 27 -2.46 -13.01 3.63
N LEU A 28 -2.54 -12.86 4.95
CA LEU A 28 -3.27 -11.78 5.59
C LEU A 28 -2.36 -11.02 6.56
N ILE A 29 -2.47 -9.69 6.52
CA ILE A 29 -1.97 -8.79 7.56
C ILE A 29 -3.18 -7.98 8.06
N GLN A 30 -3.36 -7.94 9.36
CA GLN A 30 -4.32 -7.06 10.01
C GLN A 30 -3.60 -6.36 11.14
N VAL A 31 -3.66 -5.04 11.19
CA VAL A 31 -3.01 -4.20 12.21
C VAL A 31 -3.99 -3.12 12.65
N GLY A 32 -4.13 -2.91 13.97
CA GLY A 32 -5.06 -1.92 14.51
C GLY A 32 -4.58 -0.46 14.43
N GLY A 33 -3.27 -0.25 14.34
CA GLY A 33 -2.65 1.06 14.12
C GLY A 33 -1.99 1.16 12.74
N ASP A 34 -0.81 1.77 12.69
CA ASP A 34 -0.03 1.93 11.46
C ASP A 34 0.66 0.62 11.06
N LEU A 35 0.74 0.34 9.76
CA LEU A 35 1.53 -0.75 9.20
C LEU A 35 2.65 -0.19 8.32
N ARG A 36 3.90 -0.52 8.65
CA ARG A 36 5.06 -0.31 7.76
C ARG A 36 5.62 -1.65 7.31
N ALA A 37 5.55 -1.91 6.03
CA ALA A 37 5.99 -3.17 5.43
C ALA A 37 7.07 -2.90 4.37
N ASP A 38 8.24 -3.52 4.53
CA ASP A 38 9.37 -3.40 3.61
C ASP A 38 9.70 -4.77 3.02
N GLU A 39 9.86 -4.85 1.70
CA GLU A 39 10.12 -6.10 0.98
C GLU A 39 9.04 -7.17 1.30
N CYS A 40 7.77 -6.76 1.39
CA CYS A 40 6.67 -7.62 1.78
C CYS A 40 5.73 -7.97 0.62
N GLN A 41 5.31 -9.23 0.57
CA GLN A 41 4.23 -9.71 -0.30
C GLN A 41 3.06 -10.16 0.57
N ALA A 42 1.88 -9.57 0.36
CA ALA A 42 0.66 -9.91 1.09
C ALA A 42 -0.49 -10.14 0.12
N LEU A 43 -1.32 -11.17 0.32
CA LEU A 43 -2.57 -11.24 -0.46
C LEU A 43 -3.49 -10.08 -0.06
N VAL A 44 -3.68 -9.89 1.26
CA VAL A 44 -4.47 -8.80 1.83
C VAL A 44 -3.72 -8.17 3.00
N ALA A 45 -3.70 -6.84 3.07
CA ALA A 45 -3.27 -6.12 4.27
C ALA A 45 -4.24 -5.01 4.65
N VAL A 46 -4.58 -4.94 5.94
CA VAL A 46 -5.48 -3.95 6.52
C VAL A 46 -4.79 -3.26 7.69
N ALA A 47 -4.70 -1.93 7.63
CA ALA A 47 -4.23 -1.07 8.71
C ALA A 47 -5.37 -0.19 9.23
N GLY A 48 -5.47 -0.05 10.56
CA GLY A 48 -6.47 0.80 11.20
C GLY A 48 -6.23 2.29 11.02
N HIS A 49 -4.98 2.67 10.74
CA HIS A 49 -4.56 4.04 10.43
C HIS A 49 -3.79 4.04 9.09
N ASP A 50 -2.49 4.34 9.10
CA ASP A 50 -1.70 4.47 7.88
C ASP A 50 -1.11 3.13 7.45
N LEU A 51 -0.96 2.97 6.14
CA LEU A 51 -0.23 1.83 5.57
C LEU A 51 0.86 2.34 4.64
N THR A 52 2.10 2.00 4.97
CA THR A 52 3.27 2.23 4.11
C THR A 52 3.81 0.90 3.62
N LEU A 53 3.87 0.71 2.30
CA LEU A 53 4.51 -0.44 1.67
C LEU A 53 5.68 0.03 0.80
N THR A 54 6.85 -0.54 1.05
CA THR A 54 8.06 -0.28 0.27
C THR A 54 8.57 -1.59 -0.33
N ASN A 55 8.95 -1.59 -1.62
CA ASN A 55 9.51 -2.75 -2.32
C ASN A 55 8.61 -4.01 -2.24
N GLY A 56 7.29 -3.84 -2.34
CA GLY A 56 6.34 -4.90 -2.01
C GLY A 56 5.11 -4.95 -2.91
N GLY A 57 4.21 -5.88 -2.64
CA GLY A 57 2.98 -5.96 -3.41
C GLY A 57 1.93 -6.90 -2.85
N GLY A 58 0.76 -6.88 -3.48
CA GLY A 58 -0.38 -7.64 -3.03
C GLY A 58 -1.63 -7.50 -3.87
N ALA A 59 -2.68 -8.21 -3.48
CA ALA A 59 -3.96 -8.14 -4.19
C ALA A 59 -4.83 -7.00 -3.65
N LEU A 60 -4.93 -6.84 -2.32
CA LEU A 60 -5.77 -5.82 -1.68
C LEU A 60 -5.06 -5.14 -0.51
N PHE A 61 -5.06 -3.82 -0.52
CA PHE A 61 -4.61 -3.01 0.60
C PHE A 61 -5.73 -2.08 1.08
N VAL A 62 -5.92 -2.02 2.40
CA VAL A 62 -6.88 -1.12 3.05
C VAL A 62 -6.19 -0.33 4.16
N ALA A 63 -6.29 1.00 4.10
CA ALA A 63 -5.82 1.90 5.15
C ALA A 63 -6.98 2.72 5.72
N GLY A 64 -6.97 2.90 7.04
CA GLY A 64 -7.97 3.70 7.76
C GLY A 64 -7.78 5.20 7.56
N ASN A 65 -6.55 5.64 7.27
CA ASN A 65 -6.17 7.02 7.02
C ASN A 65 -5.46 7.12 5.67
N ASP A 66 -4.12 7.16 5.63
CA ASP A 66 -3.38 7.38 4.38
C ASP A 66 -2.69 6.09 3.90
N PHE A 67 -2.50 5.99 2.59
CA PHE A 67 -1.79 4.87 1.97
C PHE A 67 -0.60 5.35 1.15
N THR A 68 0.58 4.81 1.42
CA THR A 68 1.79 5.08 0.63
C THR A 68 2.38 3.79 0.09
N LEU A 69 2.56 3.72 -1.23
CA LEU A 69 3.29 2.63 -1.90
C LEU A 69 4.50 3.19 -2.64
N THR A 70 5.67 2.63 -2.35
CA THR A 70 6.91 2.94 -3.07
C THR A 70 7.51 1.65 -3.62
N ASN A 71 7.77 1.61 -4.94
CA ASN A 71 8.33 0.46 -5.65
C ASN A 71 7.49 -0.81 -5.42
N GLY A 72 6.38 -0.96 -6.13
CA GLY A 72 5.51 -2.09 -5.85
C GLY A 72 4.25 -2.20 -6.70
N GLY A 73 3.38 -3.12 -6.35
CA GLY A 73 2.15 -3.36 -7.10
C GLY A 73 0.99 -3.78 -6.22
N ALA A 74 -0.20 -3.26 -6.52
CA ALA A 74 -1.44 -3.66 -5.86
C ALA A 74 -2.51 -4.02 -6.88
N GLY A 75 -3.29 -5.07 -6.64
CA GLY A 75 -4.53 -5.26 -7.40
C GLY A 75 -5.51 -4.11 -7.14
N ILE A 76 -5.81 -3.89 -5.85
CA ILE A 76 -6.77 -2.92 -5.37
C ILE A 76 -6.18 -2.19 -4.15
N ILE A 77 -6.36 -0.88 -4.11
CA ILE A 77 -6.08 -0.06 -2.93
C ILE A 77 -7.33 0.71 -2.53
N ALA A 78 -7.68 0.66 -1.25
CA ALA A 78 -8.75 1.45 -0.67
C ALA A 78 -8.24 2.22 0.56
N THR A 79 -8.44 3.53 0.58
CA THR A 79 -8.02 4.37 1.70
C THR A 79 -9.03 5.48 1.97
N ARG A 80 -9.19 5.90 3.23
CA ARG A 80 -10.11 7.01 3.56
C ARG A 80 -9.51 8.38 3.30
N GLY A 81 -8.21 8.51 3.50
CA GLY A 81 -7.43 9.73 3.31
C GLY A 81 -6.76 9.78 1.95
N ASP A 82 -5.55 10.31 1.94
CA ASP A 82 -4.76 10.52 0.74
C ASP A 82 -4.01 9.24 0.35
N LEU A 83 -3.65 9.16 -0.93
CA LEU A 83 -2.87 8.06 -1.47
C LEU A 83 -1.69 8.57 -2.30
N ALA A 84 -0.50 8.08 -1.96
CA ALA A 84 0.70 8.31 -2.73
C ALA A 84 1.25 6.99 -3.29
N LEU A 85 1.39 6.91 -4.61
CA LEU A 85 1.98 5.78 -5.30
C LEU A 85 3.18 6.25 -6.10
N THR A 86 4.36 5.74 -5.75
CA THR A 86 5.63 6.09 -6.38
C THR A 86 6.28 4.85 -6.96
N ASN A 87 6.63 4.86 -8.25
CA ASN A 87 7.26 3.74 -8.96
C ASN A 87 6.51 2.40 -8.77
N GLY A 88 5.18 2.45 -8.82
CA GLY A 88 4.35 1.26 -8.69
C GLY A 88 3.22 1.24 -9.69
N GLY A 89 2.31 0.29 -9.53
CA GLY A 89 1.07 0.26 -10.30
C GLY A 89 -0.06 -0.30 -9.47
N CYS A 90 -1.30 0.05 -9.84
CA CYS A 90 -2.45 -0.63 -9.27
C CYS A 90 -3.60 -0.81 -10.26
N GLY A 91 -4.39 -1.88 -10.08
CA GLY A 91 -5.56 -2.10 -10.95
C GLY A 91 -6.68 -1.11 -10.65
N VAL A 92 -7.06 -1.00 -9.37
CA VAL A 92 -8.13 -0.12 -8.90
C VAL A 92 -7.68 0.65 -7.67
N LEU A 93 -7.99 1.94 -7.65
CA LEU A 93 -7.69 2.86 -6.56
C LEU A 93 -8.97 3.56 -6.12
N VAL A 94 -9.28 3.45 -4.83
CA VAL A 94 -10.32 4.24 -4.16
C VAL A 94 -9.70 5.01 -3.00
N ALA A 95 -9.69 6.34 -3.08
CA ALA A 95 -9.23 7.23 -2.02
C ALA A 95 -10.35 8.21 -1.66
N GLY A 96 -10.56 8.46 -0.37
CA GLY A 96 -11.45 9.55 0.06
C GLY A 96 -10.79 10.93 -0.07
N GLY A 97 -9.46 10.99 -0.11
CA GLY A 97 -8.65 12.18 -0.29
C GLY A 97 -8.08 12.32 -1.70
N ASP A 98 -6.92 12.97 -1.78
CA ASP A 98 -6.18 13.21 -3.02
C ASP A 98 -5.29 12.03 -3.37
N VAL A 99 -5.06 11.84 -4.67
CA VAL A 99 -4.19 10.79 -5.20
C VAL A 99 -3.01 11.42 -5.92
N THR A 100 -1.81 11.01 -5.54
CA THR A 100 -0.57 11.31 -6.27
C THR A 100 0.00 10.05 -6.88
N LEU A 101 0.13 10.01 -8.21
CA LEU A 101 0.80 8.94 -8.93
C LEU A 101 2.10 9.49 -9.53
N ALA A 102 3.23 8.97 -9.09
CA ALA A 102 4.55 9.39 -9.52
C ALA A 102 5.35 8.21 -10.06
N THR A 103 6.07 8.41 -11.16
CA THR A 103 7.07 7.45 -11.64
C THR A 103 8.35 8.14 -12.07
N SER A 104 9.48 7.57 -11.63
CA SER A 104 10.83 8.02 -11.98
C SER A 104 11.34 7.44 -13.31
N GLY A 105 10.52 6.69 -14.05
CA GLY A 105 10.85 6.19 -15.40
C GLY A 105 11.84 5.01 -15.45
N ALA A 106 12.29 4.49 -14.30
CA ALA A 106 13.22 3.35 -14.21
C ALA A 106 12.55 2.00 -13.88
N GLN A 107 11.33 2.00 -13.32
CA GLN A 107 10.60 0.78 -12.91
C GLN A 107 9.11 0.92 -13.27
N GLY A 108 8.63 0.10 -14.22
CA GLY A 108 7.22 0.02 -14.61
C GLY A 108 6.68 1.29 -15.30
N ASP A 109 5.59 1.13 -16.05
CA ASP A 109 4.87 2.23 -16.70
C ASP A 109 4.07 3.10 -15.73
N GLY A 110 4.17 2.87 -14.41
CA GLY A 110 3.46 3.67 -13.42
C GLY A 110 1.95 3.63 -13.61
N SER A 111 1.42 2.56 -14.23
CA SER A 111 0.04 2.52 -14.69
C SER A 111 -0.91 2.20 -13.54
N THR A 112 -1.95 3.02 -13.43
CA THR A 112 -3.13 2.70 -12.64
C THR A 112 -4.31 2.47 -13.56
N GLY A 113 -5.16 1.49 -13.27
CA GLY A 113 -6.38 1.26 -14.05
C GLY A 113 -7.45 2.32 -13.74
N LEU A 114 -8.36 1.99 -12.83
CA LEU A 114 -9.45 2.86 -12.41
C LEU A 114 -9.06 3.67 -11.16
N VAL A 115 -9.30 4.98 -11.16
CA VAL A 115 -9.07 5.87 -9.99
C VAL A 115 -10.36 6.58 -9.59
N MET A 116 -10.75 6.45 -8.33
CA MET A 116 -11.77 7.25 -7.67
C MET A 116 -11.15 8.02 -6.51
N ALA A 117 -11.13 9.34 -6.60
CA ALA A 117 -10.48 10.23 -5.63
C ALA A 117 -11.12 11.63 -5.65
N ARG A 118 -10.78 12.46 -4.65
CA ARG A 118 -11.14 13.89 -4.65
C ARG A 118 -10.43 14.64 -5.77
N SER A 119 -9.15 14.37 -5.95
CA SER A 119 -8.34 14.89 -7.04
C SER A 119 -7.22 13.91 -7.39
N VAL A 120 -6.68 14.02 -8.59
CA VAL A 120 -5.59 13.15 -9.07
C VAL A 120 -4.47 14.03 -9.63
N THR A 121 -3.27 13.87 -9.09
CA THR A 121 -2.03 14.46 -9.56
C THR A 121 -1.16 13.37 -10.18
N LEU A 122 -0.71 13.62 -11.41
CA LEU A 122 0.18 12.73 -12.16
C LEU A 122 1.54 13.39 -12.32
N GLU A 123 2.59 12.69 -11.93
CA GLU A 123 3.97 13.13 -12.03
C GLU A 123 4.80 12.19 -12.90
N GLY A 124 5.72 12.76 -13.68
CA GLY A 124 6.58 12.00 -14.59
C GLY A 124 5.78 11.32 -15.71
N LYS A 125 5.92 10.00 -15.83
CA LYS A 125 5.23 9.18 -16.85
C LYS A 125 4.00 8.45 -16.30
N ALA A 126 3.47 8.84 -15.14
CA ALA A 126 2.36 8.13 -14.52
C ALA A 126 1.10 8.23 -15.40
N THR A 127 0.35 7.14 -15.50
CA THR A 127 -0.84 7.06 -16.36
C THR A 127 -2.01 6.43 -15.63
N VAL A 128 -3.22 6.84 -16.04
CA VAL A 128 -4.49 6.22 -15.65
C VAL A 128 -5.11 5.64 -16.92
N THR A 129 -5.42 4.34 -16.93
CA THR A 129 -5.91 3.60 -18.10
C THR A 129 -7.28 3.01 -17.84
N VAL A 130 -8.27 3.35 -18.68
CA VAL A 130 -9.67 2.90 -18.55
C VAL A 130 -9.99 1.80 -19.55
#